data_AF-A0A8T4L3Y4-F1
#
_entry.id   AF-A0A8T4L3Y4-F1
#
_cell.length_a   1.000
_cell.length_b   1.000
_cell.length_c   1.000
_cell.angle_alpha   90.00
_cell.angle_beta   90.00
_cell.angle_gamma   90.00
#
_symmetry.space_group_name_H-M   'P 1'
#
loop_
_entity.id
_entity.type
_entity.pdbx_description
1 polymer ?
#
loop_
_entity_poly.entity_id
_entity_poly.type
_entity_poly.pdbx_seq_one_letter_code
_entity_poly.pdbx_strand_id
1 'polypeptide(L)'
;MTKKGLSSQEIEDLVSPEKKIERFLVKNNPIPFLLEAAGKIHVGDQEILLAHFLSGHSLGLDGVDPLSLYTVGASSRGKSHVAGTVFDFFPNKNTLRLASFSPKAFYYAQSDSEKNFSQMIVHTPELVLDPRDEDKAAMLRLLTDSGSNRKPVHFTLGPKRDLLKLELKGKTLLWFNSVSAVSDDQLKNRLLLLNPNESREQDQAVFNFQIQTVGLGLKQLSDDEKEFLCSVNEKIFNAPPCVVLVPFADYISFPVLGNRRLLPLFLSLIKAAARMNQKRRLTAGGIHVLAEPEDFIVAVAVWDVAIRLTASQVSRAALELLERIPFGRDTAVDKNKAAEIVGISSITAYGYLKSLSDAGFLNQERLGSSNIYWRPLGNLITNSLKRPILDLNGFLSQTDAFYEARYRKMGSVAPLEEAKSYLAKCYLPQNSLMSFTEWLELAIKPEKQENSSLSRATNEVVRAIPPTTLTNPPDLKTCIRKDCFKPSVVVGPDGYCY
;
A
#
# COMPACT_ATOMS: atom_id res chain seq x y z
N MET A 1 11.29 -12.09 -54.32
CA MET A 1 10.34 -12.39 -53.23
C MET A 1 9.69 -11.10 -52.78
N THR A 2 8.39 -10.98 -53.05
CA THR A 2 7.55 -9.80 -52.82
C THR A 2 7.51 -9.43 -51.34
N LYS A 3 7.80 -8.16 -51.01
CA LYS A 3 7.44 -7.56 -49.72
C LYS A 3 5.92 -7.59 -49.62
N LYS A 4 5.37 -8.57 -48.91
CA LYS A 4 3.96 -8.55 -48.50
C LYS A 4 3.82 -7.34 -47.56
N GLY A 5 3.21 -6.27 -48.06
CA GLY A 5 2.78 -5.16 -47.21
C GLY A 5 1.79 -5.69 -46.19
N LEU A 6 1.93 -5.25 -44.93
CA LEU A 6 0.95 -5.52 -43.88
C LEU A 6 -0.44 -5.12 -44.38
N SER A 7 -1.40 -6.02 -44.26
CA SER A 7 -2.79 -5.78 -44.63
C SER A 7 -3.39 -4.65 -43.78
N SER A 8 -4.42 -3.98 -44.29
CA SER A 8 -5.12 -2.89 -43.59
C SER A 8 -5.62 -3.32 -42.19
N GLN A 9 -5.97 -4.59 -42.03
CA GLN A 9 -6.41 -5.19 -40.77
C GLN A 9 -5.26 -5.41 -39.79
N GLU A 10 -4.05 -5.75 -40.28
CA GLU A 10 -2.84 -5.85 -39.44
C GLU A 10 -2.36 -4.46 -38.95
N ILE A 11 -2.62 -3.41 -39.73
CA ILE A 11 -2.33 -2.01 -39.36
C ILE A 11 -3.37 -1.49 -38.36
N GLU A 12 -4.66 -1.79 -38.55
CA GLU A 12 -5.74 -1.45 -37.63
C GLU A 12 -5.57 -2.17 -36.27
N ASP A 13 -5.08 -3.40 -36.29
CA ASP A 13 -4.71 -4.21 -35.13
C ASP A 13 -3.49 -3.69 -34.36
N LEU A 14 -2.66 -2.86 -35.00
CA LEU A 14 -1.53 -2.16 -34.39
C LEU A 14 -1.94 -0.83 -33.74
N VAL A 15 -3.13 -0.29 -34.08
CA VAL A 15 -3.51 1.10 -33.79
C VAL A 15 -4.73 1.22 -32.85
N SER A 16 -5.53 0.17 -32.64
CA SER A 16 -6.69 0.29 -31.73
C SER A 16 -6.27 0.49 -30.24
N PRO A 17 -6.88 1.44 -29.51
CA PRO A 17 -6.57 1.70 -28.09
C PRO A 17 -6.68 0.46 -27.21
N GLU A 18 -7.69 -0.39 -27.47
CA GLU A 18 -7.92 -1.62 -26.73
C GLU A 18 -6.78 -2.63 -26.90
N LYS A 19 -6.29 -2.85 -28.13
CA LYS A 19 -5.16 -3.75 -28.39
C LYS A 19 -3.87 -3.22 -27.78
N LYS A 20 -3.66 -1.91 -27.75
CA LYS A 20 -2.53 -1.27 -27.05
C LYS A 20 -2.58 -1.58 -25.55
N ILE A 21 -3.74 -1.43 -24.92
CA ILE A 21 -3.95 -1.74 -23.49
C ILE A 21 -3.72 -3.23 -23.23
N GLU A 22 -4.26 -4.13 -24.06
CA GLU A 22 -4.07 -5.58 -23.87
C GLU A 22 -2.60 -5.99 -24.00
N ARG A 23 -1.89 -5.46 -24.99
CA ARG A 23 -0.44 -5.67 -25.14
C ARG A 23 0.33 -5.12 -23.94
N PHE A 24 -0.07 -3.97 -23.41
CA PHE A 24 0.53 -3.40 -22.21
C PHE A 24 0.34 -4.33 -21.01
N LEU A 25 -0.88 -4.81 -20.76
CA LEU A 25 -1.19 -5.67 -19.62
C LEU A 25 -0.53 -7.05 -19.69
N VAL A 26 -0.24 -7.57 -20.88
CA VAL A 26 0.50 -8.83 -21.05
C VAL A 26 2.00 -8.64 -20.80
N LYS A 27 2.56 -7.49 -21.18
CA LYS A 27 4.01 -7.23 -21.10
C LYS A 27 4.46 -6.63 -19.77
N ASN A 28 3.63 -5.79 -19.16
CA ASN A 28 4.03 -4.92 -18.06
C ASN A 28 3.21 -5.19 -16.79
N ASN A 29 3.83 -5.01 -15.63
CA ASN A 29 3.10 -4.87 -14.37
C ASN A 29 2.38 -3.51 -14.37
N PRO A 30 1.04 -3.43 -14.27
CA PRO A 30 0.36 -2.14 -14.25
C PRO A 30 0.57 -1.35 -12.93
N ILE A 31 0.90 -2.03 -11.83
CA ILE A 31 0.96 -1.41 -10.50
C ILE A 31 1.95 -0.23 -10.44
N PRO A 32 3.24 -0.35 -10.85
CA PRO A 32 4.17 0.76 -10.79
C PRO A 32 3.76 1.95 -11.65
N PHE A 33 3.20 1.73 -12.84
CA PHE A 33 2.79 2.82 -13.72
C PHE A 33 1.62 3.60 -13.13
N LEU A 34 0.65 2.91 -12.52
CA LEU A 34 -0.45 3.54 -11.81
C LEU A 34 0.04 4.30 -10.57
N LEU A 35 0.98 3.73 -9.81
CA LEU A 35 1.59 4.39 -8.65
C LEU A 35 2.41 5.61 -9.04
N GLU A 36 3.23 5.51 -10.07
CA GLU A 36 4.04 6.63 -10.57
C GLU A 36 3.14 7.77 -11.04
N ALA A 37 2.09 7.47 -11.81
CA ALA A 37 1.13 8.46 -12.25
C ALA A 37 0.37 9.10 -11.08
N ALA A 38 -0.05 8.31 -10.09
CA ALA A 38 -0.64 8.84 -8.87
C ALA A 38 0.37 9.68 -8.06
N GLY A 39 1.65 9.29 -8.03
CA GLY A 39 2.75 9.99 -7.36
C GLY A 39 3.09 11.35 -7.98
N LYS A 40 2.88 11.50 -9.29
CA LYS A 40 2.94 12.79 -10.01
C LYS A 40 1.82 13.76 -9.62
N ILE A 41 0.77 13.27 -8.94
CA ILE A 41 -0.36 14.08 -8.43
C ILE A 41 -0.27 14.23 -6.91
N HIS A 42 0.07 13.16 -6.20
CA HIS A 42 0.17 13.07 -4.75
C HIS A 42 1.60 12.71 -4.34
N VAL A 43 2.31 13.68 -3.76
CA VAL A 43 3.68 13.47 -3.27
C VAL A 43 3.68 12.62 -2.00
N GLY A 44 4.56 11.61 -1.94
CA GLY A 44 4.68 10.72 -0.78
C GLY A 44 3.60 9.62 -0.74
N ASP A 45 3.42 9.01 0.43
CA ASP A 45 2.35 8.05 0.74
C ASP A 45 2.16 6.90 -0.28
N GLN A 46 3.26 6.43 -0.87
CA GLN A 46 3.24 5.43 -1.95
C GLN A 46 2.54 4.12 -1.54
N GLU A 47 2.78 3.67 -0.31
CA GLU A 47 2.16 2.48 0.25
C GLU A 47 0.65 2.66 0.46
N ILE A 48 0.19 3.88 0.74
CA ILE A 48 -1.23 4.20 0.92
C ILE A 48 -1.91 4.33 -0.44
N LEU A 49 -1.26 4.94 -1.44
CA LEU A 49 -1.72 4.93 -2.84
C LEU A 49 -1.89 3.48 -3.32
N LEU A 50 -0.89 2.63 -3.06
CA LEU A 50 -0.94 1.21 -3.40
C LEU A 50 -2.10 0.50 -2.69
N ALA A 51 -2.31 0.76 -1.39
CA ALA A 51 -3.41 0.20 -0.64
C ALA A 51 -4.77 0.52 -1.29
N HIS A 52 -4.97 1.75 -1.78
CA HIS A 52 -6.21 2.15 -2.46
C HIS A 52 -6.37 1.44 -3.82
N PHE A 53 -5.32 1.31 -4.62
CA PHE A 53 -5.41 0.54 -5.87
C PHE A 53 -5.76 -0.93 -5.60
N LEU A 54 -5.05 -1.60 -4.69
CA LEU A 54 -5.34 -2.98 -4.31
C LEU A 54 -6.76 -3.13 -3.75
N SER A 55 -7.17 -2.20 -2.91
CA SER A 55 -8.53 -2.14 -2.36
C SER A 55 -9.58 -2.06 -3.46
N GLY A 56 -9.45 -1.14 -4.42
CA GLY A 56 -10.39 -1.02 -5.54
C GLY A 56 -10.50 -2.31 -6.36
N HIS A 57 -9.36 -2.94 -6.67
CA HIS A 57 -9.34 -4.19 -7.44
C HIS A 57 -9.86 -5.41 -6.67
N SER A 58 -9.89 -5.36 -5.33
CA SER A 58 -10.47 -6.44 -4.53
C SER A 58 -11.96 -6.69 -4.79
N LEU A 59 -12.70 -5.70 -5.34
CA LEU A 59 -14.12 -5.83 -5.71
C LEU A 59 -14.40 -6.93 -6.74
N GLY A 60 -13.43 -7.26 -7.58
CA GLY A 60 -13.57 -8.32 -8.57
C GLY A 60 -13.02 -9.66 -8.13
N LEU A 61 -12.62 -9.81 -6.87
CA LEU A 61 -12.26 -11.10 -6.31
C LEU A 61 -13.52 -11.84 -5.85
N ASP A 62 -13.58 -13.13 -6.18
CA ASP A 62 -14.61 -14.04 -5.68
C ASP A 62 -14.11 -14.86 -4.49
N GLY A 63 -15.03 -15.19 -3.58
CA GLY A 63 -14.75 -15.95 -2.37
C GLY A 63 -14.03 -15.17 -1.26
N VAL A 64 -13.91 -13.84 -1.38
CA VAL A 64 -13.37 -12.94 -0.34
C VAL A 64 -14.19 -11.66 -0.26
N ASP A 65 -14.22 -11.05 0.92
CA ASP A 65 -14.77 -9.71 1.10
C ASP A 65 -13.84 -8.65 0.47
N PRO A 66 -14.39 -7.62 -0.20
CA PRO A 66 -13.62 -6.47 -0.66
C PRO A 66 -12.89 -5.79 0.49
N LEU A 67 -11.64 -5.43 0.24
CA LEU A 67 -10.72 -4.85 1.22
C LEU A 67 -11.06 -3.38 1.46
N SER A 68 -12.00 -3.09 2.35
CA SER A 68 -12.38 -1.71 2.70
C SER A 68 -11.30 -1.00 3.51
N LEU A 69 -11.10 0.30 3.22
CA LEU A 69 -10.03 1.10 3.80
C LEU A 69 -10.57 2.15 4.74
N TYR A 70 -9.83 2.36 5.83
CA TYR A 70 -10.08 3.43 6.77
C TYR A 70 -8.83 4.27 6.99
N THR A 71 -8.84 5.51 6.50
CA THR A 71 -7.73 6.43 6.68
C THR A 71 -7.96 7.33 7.90
N VAL A 72 -7.13 7.20 8.91
CA VAL A 72 -7.23 7.95 10.18
C VAL A 72 -5.99 8.80 10.36
N GLY A 73 -6.17 10.07 10.71
CA GLY A 73 -5.05 11.00 10.92
C GLY A 73 -5.52 12.44 11.11
N ALA A 74 -4.60 13.33 11.49
CA ALA A 74 -4.91 14.73 11.76
C ALA A 74 -5.48 15.43 10.51
N SER A 75 -6.32 16.45 10.71
CA SER A 75 -6.86 17.22 9.60
C SER A 75 -5.74 17.82 8.75
N SER A 76 -6.02 18.04 7.46
CA SER A 76 -5.08 18.67 6.50
C SER A 76 -3.79 17.91 6.17
N ARG A 77 -3.69 16.62 6.55
CA ARG A 77 -2.54 15.75 6.25
C ARG A 77 -2.71 14.89 4.99
N GLY A 78 -3.48 15.36 4.00
CA GLY A 78 -3.60 14.66 2.71
C GLY A 78 -4.50 13.41 2.66
N LYS A 79 -5.20 13.00 3.73
CA LYS A 79 -6.10 11.83 3.74
C LYS A 79 -7.11 11.78 2.58
N SER A 80 -7.87 12.86 2.42
CA SER A 80 -8.88 12.96 1.36
C SER A 80 -8.25 13.15 -0.02
N HIS A 81 -7.03 13.70 -0.05
CA HIS A 81 -6.25 13.86 -1.27
C HIS A 81 -5.74 12.52 -1.78
N VAL A 82 -5.09 11.69 -0.94
CA VAL A 82 -4.55 10.36 -1.34
C VAL A 82 -5.65 9.44 -1.86
N ALA A 83 -6.76 9.33 -1.11
CA ALA A 83 -7.92 8.55 -1.55
C ALA A 83 -8.53 9.13 -2.83
N GLY A 84 -8.64 10.47 -2.91
CA GLY A 84 -9.18 11.16 -4.08
C GLY A 84 -8.33 10.98 -5.34
N THR A 85 -7.01 11.05 -5.23
CA THR A 85 -6.08 10.86 -6.34
C THR A 85 -6.28 9.49 -6.98
N VAL A 86 -6.35 8.43 -6.17
CA VAL A 86 -6.55 7.07 -6.68
C VAL A 86 -7.98 6.86 -7.17
N PHE A 87 -8.98 7.45 -6.50
CA PHE A 87 -10.39 7.39 -6.89
C PHE A 87 -10.62 7.85 -8.34
N ASP A 88 -9.90 8.89 -8.78
CA ASP A 88 -10.00 9.45 -10.13
C ASP A 88 -9.41 8.55 -11.23
N PHE A 89 -8.71 7.46 -10.88
CA PHE A 89 -8.27 6.43 -11.84
C PHE A 89 -9.33 5.33 -12.07
N PHE A 90 -10.39 5.28 -11.27
CA PHE A 90 -11.48 4.31 -11.43
C PHE A 90 -12.62 4.88 -12.28
N PRO A 91 -13.38 4.03 -13.00
CA PRO A 91 -14.43 4.50 -13.89
C PRO A 91 -15.60 5.12 -13.11
N ASN A 92 -16.03 6.32 -13.52
CA ASN A 92 -17.08 7.11 -12.86
C ASN A 92 -18.36 6.31 -12.57
N LYS A 93 -18.75 5.38 -13.46
CA LYS A 93 -19.94 4.54 -13.34
C LYS A 93 -19.89 3.56 -12.15
N ASN A 94 -18.70 3.27 -11.62
CA ASN A 94 -18.44 2.34 -10.52
C ASN A 94 -17.93 3.05 -9.25
N THR A 95 -18.00 4.37 -9.22
CA THR A 95 -17.49 5.18 -8.12
C THR A 95 -18.55 6.14 -7.60
N LEU A 96 -18.74 6.21 -6.29
CA LEU A 96 -19.69 7.10 -5.66
C LEU A 96 -19.01 7.88 -4.52
N ARG A 97 -18.91 9.19 -4.67
CA ARG A 97 -18.38 10.08 -3.63
C ARG A 97 -19.54 10.69 -2.84
N LEU A 98 -19.57 10.48 -1.52
CA LEU A 98 -20.62 11.00 -0.64
C LEU A 98 -20.03 11.93 0.42
N ALA A 99 -20.59 13.13 0.52
CA ALA A 99 -20.29 14.04 1.64
C ALA A 99 -21.03 13.60 2.92
N SER A 100 -22.27 13.16 2.78
CA SER A 100 -23.08 12.59 3.87
C SER A 100 -24.15 11.66 3.30
N PHE A 101 -24.71 10.79 4.14
CA PHE A 101 -25.83 9.94 3.77
C PHE A 101 -26.71 9.63 4.99
N SER A 102 -28.01 9.44 4.75
CA SER A 102 -28.91 8.85 5.76
C SER A 102 -28.70 7.33 5.82
N PRO A 103 -28.91 6.66 6.97
CA PRO A 103 -28.66 5.23 7.10
C PRO A 103 -29.30 4.35 6.01
N LYS A 104 -30.44 4.77 5.48
CA LYS A 104 -31.22 4.02 4.48
C LYS A 104 -30.97 4.46 3.04
N ALA A 105 -30.13 5.47 2.80
CA ALA A 105 -29.91 6.06 1.47
C ALA A 105 -29.50 5.03 0.41
N PHE A 106 -28.65 4.06 0.78
CA PHE A 106 -28.19 3.01 -0.13
C PHE A 106 -29.32 2.09 -0.62
N TYR A 107 -30.30 1.77 0.24
CA TYR A 107 -31.45 0.96 -0.15
C TYR A 107 -32.30 1.67 -1.20
N TYR A 108 -32.55 2.97 -1.03
CA TYR A 108 -33.32 3.76 -2.00
C TYR A 108 -32.55 3.99 -3.29
N ALA A 109 -31.25 4.28 -3.20
CA ALA A 109 -30.41 4.44 -4.39
C ALA A 109 -30.34 3.16 -5.22
N GLN A 110 -30.35 1.97 -4.60
CA GLN A 110 -30.36 0.69 -5.32
C GLN A 110 -31.70 0.38 -6.00
N SER A 111 -32.81 0.92 -5.48
CA SER A 111 -34.12 0.79 -6.11
C SER A 111 -34.31 1.69 -7.34
N ASP A 112 -33.41 2.65 -7.53
CA ASP A 112 -33.32 3.44 -8.75
C ASP A 112 -32.64 2.62 -9.86
N SER A 113 -33.34 2.40 -10.97
CA SER A 113 -32.90 1.50 -12.06
C SER A 113 -31.61 1.96 -12.74
N GLU A 114 -31.24 3.23 -12.59
CA GLU A 114 -30.00 3.78 -13.16
C GLU A 114 -28.75 3.45 -12.32
N LYS A 115 -28.91 3.08 -11.05
CA LYS A 115 -27.79 2.85 -10.12
C LYS A 115 -27.69 1.38 -9.73
N ASN A 116 -26.92 0.64 -10.52
CA ASN A 116 -26.52 -0.71 -10.15
C ASN A 116 -25.29 -0.66 -9.23
N PHE A 117 -25.43 -1.05 -7.95
CA PHE A 117 -24.29 -1.17 -7.02
C PHE A 117 -23.48 -2.47 -7.21
N SER A 118 -23.58 -3.11 -8.39
CA SER A 118 -22.69 -4.19 -8.77
C SER A 118 -21.27 -3.66 -8.97
N GLN A 119 -20.41 -3.85 -7.94
CA GLN A 119 -19.02 -3.40 -7.92
C GLN A 119 -18.89 -1.87 -7.83
N MET A 120 -19.27 -1.31 -6.68
CA MET A 120 -19.22 0.13 -6.41
C MET A 120 -18.15 0.44 -5.36
N ILE A 121 -17.29 1.42 -5.66
CA ILE A 121 -16.39 2.05 -4.70
C ILE A 121 -17.09 3.27 -4.11
N VAL A 122 -17.41 3.22 -2.82
CA VAL A 122 -18.03 4.32 -2.09
C VAL A 122 -16.96 5.03 -1.30
N HIS A 123 -16.69 6.30 -1.64
CA HIS A 123 -15.75 7.14 -0.94
C HIS A 123 -16.49 8.20 -0.12
N THR A 124 -16.29 8.20 1.20
CA THR A 124 -16.76 9.24 2.11
C THR A 124 -15.57 10.02 2.69
N PRO A 125 -15.18 11.16 2.06
CA PRO A 125 -13.96 11.86 2.42
C PRO A 125 -13.92 12.37 3.86
N GLU A 126 -15.09 12.59 4.46
CA GLU A 126 -15.24 13.04 5.84
C GLU A 126 -16.41 12.29 6.48
N LEU A 127 -16.14 11.10 7.02
CA LEU A 127 -17.14 10.35 7.76
C LEU A 127 -17.18 10.83 9.22
N VAL A 128 -18.31 11.40 9.59
CA VAL A 128 -18.68 11.65 11.00
C VAL A 128 -19.63 10.54 11.44
N LEU A 129 -19.12 9.61 12.25
CA LEU A 129 -19.93 8.58 12.87
C LEU A 129 -20.11 8.91 14.35
N ASP A 130 -21.28 9.42 14.72
CA ASP A 130 -21.66 9.58 16.13
C ASP A 130 -21.78 8.16 16.73
N PRO A 131 -21.16 7.86 17.89
CA PRO A 131 -21.32 6.57 18.56
C PRO A 131 -22.76 6.17 18.85
N ARG A 132 -23.69 7.13 18.87
CA ARG A 132 -25.13 6.91 19.08
C ARG A 132 -25.90 6.59 17.80
N ASP A 133 -25.26 6.72 16.62
CA ASP A 133 -25.88 6.48 15.32
C ASP A 133 -25.67 5.01 14.89
N GLU A 134 -26.30 4.10 15.63
CA GLU A 134 -26.20 2.65 15.41
C GLU A 134 -26.68 2.25 14.00
N ASP A 135 -27.68 2.94 13.46
CA ASP A 135 -28.22 2.66 12.13
C ASP A 135 -27.18 2.93 11.02
N LYS A 136 -26.44 4.05 11.10
CA LYS A 136 -25.33 4.29 10.15
C LYS A 136 -24.23 3.25 10.31
N ALA A 137 -23.86 2.91 11.55
CA ALA A 137 -22.84 1.89 11.79
C ALA A 137 -23.26 0.51 11.24
N ALA A 138 -24.52 0.12 11.44
CA ALA A 138 -25.10 -1.11 10.90
C ALA A 138 -25.08 -1.11 9.35
N MET A 139 -25.42 0.01 8.71
CA MET A 139 -25.33 0.15 7.26
C MET A 139 -23.89 0.01 6.76
N LEU A 140 -22.91 0.62 7.41
CA LEU A 140 -21.50 0.47 7.03
C LEU A 140 -20.99 -0.96 7.21
N ARG A 141 -21.38 -1.65 8.29
CA ARG A 141 -21.09 -3.08 8.47
C ARG A 141 -21.70 -3.91 7.34
N LEU A 142 -22.92 -3.61 6.93
CA LEU A 142 -23.59 -4.28 5.81
C LEU A 142 -22.90 -4.03 4.46
N LEU A 143 -22.40 -2.81 4.23
CA LEU A 143 -21.69 -2.47 2.99
C LEU A 143 -20.29 -3.08 2.91
N THR A 144 -19.67 -3.36 4.07
CA THR A 144 -18.36 -4.05 4.16
C THR A 144 -18.50 -5.58 4.16
N ASP A 145 -19.67 -6.11 4.54
CA ASP A 145 -19.99 -7.53 4.47
C ASP A 145 -20.53 -7.90 3.07
N SER A 146 -19.65 -8.47 2.26
CA SER A 146 -19.97 -8.90 0.89
C SER A 146 -20.16 -10.40 0.77
N GLY A 147 -19.82 -11.17 1.81
CA GLY A 147 -19.70 -12.62 1.80
C GLY A 147 -21.03 -13.38 1.82
N SER A 148 -22.17 -12.72 2.08
CA SER A 148 -23.49 -13.34 2.04
C SER A 148 -24.23 -13.03 0.74
N ASN A 149 -24.54 -14.06 -0.05
CA ASN A 149 -25.54 -13.99 -1.15
C ASN A 149 -26.96 -13.63 -0.64
N ARG A 150 -27.13 -13.51 0.68
CA ARG A 150 -28.37 -13.15 1.36
C ARG A 150 -28.13 -11.89 2.18
N LYS A 151 -27.99 -10.75 1.51
CA LYS A 151 -27.94 -9.46 2.20
C LYS A 151 -29.28 -9.22 2.93
N PRO A 152 -29.26 -8.68 4.16
CA PRO A 152 -30.47 -8.29 4.86
C PRO A 152 -31.31 -7.33 4.01
N VAL A 153 -32.62 -7.46 4.17
CA VAL A 153 -33.63 -6.74 3.39
C VAL A 153 -34.28 -5.69 4.27
N HIS A 154 -34.54 -4.51 3.71
CA HIS A 154 -35.23 -3.43 4.41
C HIS A 154 -36.67 -3.34 3.91
N PHE A 155 -37.62 -3.56 4.81
CA PHE A 155 -39.04 -3.34 4.53
C PHE A 155 -39.42 -1.91 4.91
N THR A 156 -40.10 -1.21 4.00
CA THR A 156 -40.68 0.12 4.21
C THR A 156 -42.06 0.18 3.56
N LEU A 157 -42.83 1.24 3.84
CA LEU A 157 -44.07 1.51 3.10
C LEU A 157 -43.77 2.39 1.90
N GLY A 158 -44.33 2.04 0.74
CA GLY A 158 -44.29 2.86 -0.46
C GLY A 158 -45.30 4.02 -0.42
N PRO A 159 -45.31 4.89 -1.44
CA PRO A 159 -46.23 6.03 -1.50
C PRO A 159 -47.72 5.65 -1.43
N LYS A 160 -48.06 4.45 -1.91
CA LYS A 160 -49.42 3.89 -1.88
C LYS A 160 -49.75 3.10 -0.60
N ARG A 161 -48.86 3.14 0.41
CA ARG A 161 -48.90 2.31 1.64
C ARG A 161 -48.76 0.80 1.42
N ASP A 162 -48.31 0.39 0.24
CA ASP A 162 -47.95 -1.00 -0.02
C ASP A 162 -46.59 -1.34 0.60
N LEU A 163 -46.40 -2.59 1.02
CA LEU A 163 -45.13 -3.08 1.56
C LEU A 163 -44.07 -3.10 0.45
N LEU A 164 -43.05 -2.26 0.60
CA LEU A 164 -41.89 -2.18 -0.30
C LEU A 164 -40.70 -2.91 0.32
N LYS A 165 -40.19 -3.90 -0.41
CA LYS A 165 -38.97 -4.64 -0.05
C LYS A 165 -37.77 -4.02 -0.77
N LEU A 166 -36.81 -3.50 -0.01
CA LEU A 166 -35.56 -2.96 -0.54
C LEU A 166 -34.40 -3.89 -0.20
N GLU A 167 -33.57 -4.19 -1.19
CA GLU A 167 -32.43 -5.10 -1.06
C GLU A 167 -31.19 -4.46 -1.66
N LEU A 168 -30.06 -4.52 -0.96
CA LEU A 168 -28.77 -4.16 -1.54
C LEU A 168 -28.26 -5.33 -2.38
N LYS A 169 -27.92 -5.07 -3.64
CA LYS A 169 -27.38 -6.07 -4.56
C LYS A 169 -25.92 -5.76 -4.87
N GLY A 170 -25.15 -6.79 -5.20
CA GLY A 170 -23.75 -6.65 -5.58
C GLY A 170 -22.78 -6.45 -4.42
N LYS A 171 -21.49 -6.33 -4.76
CA LYS A 171 -20.39 -6.08 -3.83
C LYS A 171 -20.10 -4.58 -3.80
N THR A 172 -19.89 -4.07 -2.59
CA THR A 172 -19.55 -2.67 -2.33
C THR A 172 -18.23 -2.62 -1.58
N LEU A 173 -17.46 -1.57 -1.85
CA LEU A 173 -16.20 -1.29 -1.19
C LEU A 173 -16.29 0.09 -0.56
N LEU A 174 -15.85 0.21 0.70
CA LEU A 174 -15.87 1.49 1.41
C LEU A 174 -14.47 2.05 1.57
N TRP A 175 -14.28 3.31 1.18
CA TRP A 175 -13.17 4.16 1.59
C TRP A 175 -13.74 5.30 2.41
N PHE A 176 -13.27 5.46 3.64
CA PHE A 176 -13.67 6.59 4.45
C PHE A 176 -12.48 7.14 5.21
N ASN A 177 -12.52 8.45 5.41
CA ASN A 177 -11.52 9.13 6.20
C ASN A 177 -12.21 9.79 7.39
N SER A 178 -11.51 9.79 8.52
CA SER A 178 -11.99 10.50 9.70
C SER A 178 -10.83 11.08 10.49
N VAL A 179 -11.15 12.10 11.29
CA VAL A 179 -10.20 12.73 12.22
C VAL A 179 -10.01 11.87 13.46
N SER A 180 -11.07 11.19 13.92
CA SER A 180 -11.05 10.28 15.06
C SER A 180 -11.36 8.85 14.61
N ALA A 181 -10.78 7.86 15.29
CA ALA A 181 -11.08 6.46 15.04
C ALA A 181 -12.57 6.15 15.30
N VAL A 182 -13.23 5.41 14.41
CA VAL A 182 -14.63 4.96 14.60
C VAL A 182 -14.73 4.18 15.92
N SER A 183 -15.75 4.41 16.73
CA SER A 183 -15.92 3.68 18.01
C SER A 183 -16.44 2.24 17.84
N ASP A 184 -16.74 1.83 16.61
CA ASP A 184 -17.38 0.56 16.29
C ASP A 184 -16.36 -0.55 16.00
N ASP A 185 -16.14 -1.42 16.98
CA ASP A 185 -15.13 -2.48 16.87
C ASP A 185 -15.48 -3.54 15.82
N GLN A 186 -16.78 -3.80 15.61
CA GLN A 186 -17.21 -4.73 14.56
C GLN A 186 -16.87 -4.18 13.18
N LEU A 187 -17.10 -2.89 12.93
CA LEU A 187 -16.74 -2.24 11.69
C LEU A 187 -15.22 -2.20 11.54
N LYS A 188 -14.46 -1.75 12.56
CA LYS A 188 -12.99 -1.76 12.58
C LYS A 188 -12.37 -3.12 12.22
N ASN A 189 -12.98 -4.21 12.68
CA ASN A 189 -12.47 -5.55 12.41
C ASN A 189 -12.54 -5.96 10.93
N ARG A 190 -13.30 -5.23 10.09
CA ARG A 190 -13.48 -5.47 8.66
C ARG A 190 -12.61 -4.55 7.78
N LEU A 191 -11.80 -3.69 8.38
CA LEU A 191 -11.14 -2.57 7.70
C LEU A 191 -9.62 -2.69 7.81
N LEU A 192 -8.94 -2.29 6.73
CA LEU A 192 -7.51 -2.00 6.78
C LEU A 192 -7.32 -0.53 7.16
N LEU A 193 -6.63 -0.29 8.28
CA LEU A 193 -6.40 1.06 8.79
C LEU A 193 -5.08 1.61 8.24
N LEU A 194 -5.15 2.83 7.71
CA LEU A 194 -4.04 3.56 7.10
C LEU A 194 -3.93 4.95 7.75
N ASN A 195 -2.72 5.52 7.74
CA ASN A 195 -2.48 6.90 8.18
C ASN A 195 -1.42 7.52 7.28
N PRO A 196 -1.71 8.66 6.63
CA PRO A 196 -0.73 9.42 5.87
C PRO A 196 0.51 9.75 6.67
N ASN A 197 1.61 9.96 5.95
CA ASN A 197 2.83 10.45 6.53
C ASN A 197 2.62 11.89 7.02
N GLU A 198 2.74 12.10 8.34
CA GLU A 198 2.65 13.43 8.96
C GLU A 198 4.04 13.96 9.39
N SER A 199 5.12 13.45 8.80
CA SER A 199 6.46 13.93 9.09
C SER A 199 6.70 15.33 8.53
N ARG A 200 7.64 16.06 9.12
CA ARG A 200 8.00 17.40 8.65
C ARG A 200 8.65 17.37 7.26
N GLU A 201 9.36 16.30 6.96
CA GLU A 201 9.98 16.05 5.65
C GLU A 201 8.90 15.91 4.57
N GLN A 202 7.81 15.20 4.90
CA GLN A 202 6.65 15.08 4.02
C GLN A 202 5.97 16.43 3.81
N ASP A 203 5.74 17.20 4.87
CA ASP A 203 5.17 18.55 4.76
C ASP A 203 6.02 19.46 3.84
N GLN A 204 7.36 19.40 3.98
CA GLN A 204 8.27 20.17 3.14
C GLN A 204 8.24 19.71 1.68
N ALA A 205 8.16 18.40 1.42
CA ALA A 205 8.06 17.86 0.07
C ALA A 205 6.77 18.31 -0.61
N VAL A 206 5.63 18.27 0.09
CA VAL A 206 4.34 18.76 -0.40
C VAL A 206 4.40 20.28 -0.67
N PHE A 207 4.97 21.06 0.24
CA PHE A 207 5.13 22.50 0.05
C PHE A 207 5.94 22.83 -1.21
N ASN A 208 7.11 22.20 -1.37
CA ASN A 208 7.97 22.40 -2.54
C ASN A 208 7.26 22.02 -3.84
N PHE A 209 6.52 20.92 -3.83
CA PHE A 209 5.73 20.48 -4.97
C PHE A 209 4.65 21.50 -5.35
N GLN A 210 3.87 22.01 -4.38
CA GLN A 210 2.84 23.01 -4.63
C GLN A 210 3.42 24.29 -5.25
N ILE A 211 4.56 24.77 -4.74
CA ILE A 211 5.28 25.93 -5.30
C ILE A 211 5.74 25.65 -6.73
N GLN A 212 6.31 24.48 -7.00
CA GLN A 212 6.77 24.12 -8.35
C GLN A 212 5.60 24.01 -9.35
N THR A 213 4.49 23.38 -8.96
CA THR A 213 3.31 23.22 -9.82
C THR A 213 2.72 24.58 -10.19
N VAL A 214 2.57 25.49 -9.22
CA VAL A 214 2.04 26.84 -9.47
C VAL A 214 3.04 27.71 -10.24
N GLY A 215 4.30 27.73 -9.80
CA GLY A 215 5.32 28.64 -10.32
C GLY A 215 5.77 28.30 -11.74
N LEU A 216 5.77 27.01 -12.11
CA LEU A 216 6.24 26.56 -13.43
C LEU A 216 5.08 26.14 -14.36
N GLY A 217 3.84 26.05 -13.86
CA GLY A 217 2.69 25.56 -14.63
C GLY A 217 2.85 24.12 -15.14
N LEU A 218 3.80 23.37 -14.59
CA LEU A 218 4.13 22.02 -15.06
C LEU A 218 3.07 21.04 -14.54
N LYS A 219 2.22 20.56 -15.44
CA LYS A 219 1.53 19.28 -15.23
C LYS A 219 2.59 18.17 -15.26
N GLN A 220 2.89 17.58 -14.10
CA GLN A 220 3.84 16.46 -14.04
C GLN A 220 3.31 15.18 -14.71
N LEU A 221 1.98 15.02 -14.73
CA LEU A 221 1.28 13.97 -15.47
C LEU A 221 0.53 14.60 -16.64
N SER A 222 0.82 14.15 -17.87
CA SER A 222 0.08 14.62 -19.05
C SER A 222 -1.33 14.05 -19.09
N ASP A 223 -2.24 14.77 -19.74
CA ASP A 223 -3.64 14.31 -19.87
C ASP A 223 -3.71 12.99 -20.65
N ASP A 224 -2.93 12.83 -21.73
CA ASP A 224 -2.82 11.59 -22.51
C ASP A 224 -2.29 10.40 -21.68
N GLU A 225 -1.27 10.63 -20.84
CA GLU A 225 -0.72 9.59 -19.96
C GLU A 225 -1.76 9.17 -18.92
N LYS A 226 -2.45 10.15 -18.32
CA LYS A 226 -3.52 9.90 -17.36
C LYS A 226 -4.66 9.11 -18.01
N GLU A 227 -5.16 9.54 -19.17
CA GLU A 227 -6.25 8.87 -19.89
C GLU A 227 -5.90 7.43 -20.25
N PHE A 228 -4.67 7.21 -20.75
CA PHE A 228 -4.19 5.86 -21.05
C PHE A 228 -4.18 4.97 -19.80
N LEU A 229 -3.65 5.46 -18.69
CA LEU A 229 -3.56 4.68 -17.45
C LEU A 229 -4.93 4.47 -16.77
N CYS A 230 -5.85 5.44 -16.86
CA CYS A 230 -7.25 5.25 -16.48
C CYS A 230 -7.90 4.14 -17.31
N SER A 231 -7.66 4.12 -18.63
CA SER A 231 -8.18 3.07 -19.52
C SER A 231 -7.58 1.69 -19.22
N VAL A 232 -6.28 1.64 -18.89
CA VAL A 232 -5.60 0.42 -18.40
C VAL A 232 -6.26 -0.05 -17.09
N ASN A 233 -6.44 0.84 -16.11
CA ASN A 233 -7.04 0.53 -14.83
C ASN A 233 -8.50 0.06 -14.98
N GLU A 234 -9.29 0.73 -15.82
CA GLU A 234 -10.67 0.36 -16.14
C GLU A 234 -10.74 -1.02 -16.78
N LYS A 235 -9.84 -1.36 -17.71
CA LYS A 235 -9.79 -2.69 -18.33
C LYS A 235 -9.52 -3.80 -17.30
N ILE A 236 -8.64 -3.55 -16.32
CA ILE A 236 -8.39 -4.49 -15.21
C ILE A 236 -9.63 -4.58 -14.31
N PHE A 237 -10.21 -3.44 -13.94
CA PHE A 237 -11.33 -3.35 -13.01
C PHE A 237 -12.57 -4.08 -13.56
N ASN A 238 -12.93 -3.81 -14.83
CA ASN A 238 -14.08 -4.41 -15.53
C ASN A 238 -13.84 -5.85 -15.99
N ALA A 239 -12.65 -6.42 -15.76
CA ALA A 239 -12.42 -7.82 -16.07
C ALA A 239 -13.36 -8.71 -15.26
N PRO A 240 -13.79 -9.87 -15.82
CA PRO A 240 -14.66 -10.80 -15.11
C PRO A 240 -14.18 -11.10 -13.68
N PRO A 241 -15.11 -11.30 -12.73
CA PRO A 241 -14.74 -11.76 -11.40
C PRO A 241 -13.88 -13.02 -11.46
N CYS A 242 -12.90 -13.12 -10.57
CA CYS A 242 -11.96 -14.24 -10.55
C CYS A 242 -11.67 -14.71 -9.13
N VAL A 243 -11.36 -15.99 -8.99
CA VAL A 243 -10.91 -16.59 -7.74
C VAL A 243 -9.38 -16.62 -7.77
N VAL A 244 -8.73 -15.93 -6.83
CA VAL A 244 -7.27 -16.01 -6.73
C VAL A 244 -6.87 -17.09 -5.74
N LEU A 245 -6.09 -18.05 -6.23
CA LEU A 245 -5.43 -19.09 -5.45
C LEU A 245 -4.03 -18.61 -5.05
N VAL A 246 -3.61 -18.92 -3.83
CA VAL A 246 -2.28 -18.55 -3.30
C VAL A 246 -1.51 -19.84 -3.01
N PRO A 247 -0.80 -20.42 -3.99
CA PRO A 247 -0.19 -21.75 -3.85
C PRO A 247 0.89 -21.82 -2.76
N PHE A 248 1.50 -20.69 -2.43
CA PHE A 248 2.54 -20.57 -1.42
C PHE A 248 2.01 -20.17 -0.04
N ALA A 249 0.69 -20.20 0.20
CA ALA A 249 0.10 -19.73 1.45
C ALA A 249 0.65 -20.45 2.69
N ASP A 250 0.87 -21.77 2.60
CA ASP A 250 1.39 -22.58 3.70
C ASP A 250 2.87 -22.30 4.04
N TYR A 251 3.56 -21.60 3.14
CA TYR A 251 4.95 -21.16 3.31
C TYR A 251 5.05 -19.73 3.87
N ILE A 252 3.91 -19.09 4.17
CA ILE A 252 3.87 -17.78 4.82
C ILE A 252 3.91 -17.95 6.33
N SER A 253 5.03 -17.57 6.94
CA SER A 253 5.12 -17.38 8.39
C SER A 253 4.47 -16.05 8.76
N PHE A 254 3.19 -16.10 9.16
CA PHE A 254 2.44 -14.94 9.61
C PHE A 254 2.63 -14.69 11.12
N PRO A 255 3.11 -13.49 11.52
CA PRO A 255 3.59 -13.28 12.89
C PRO A 255 2.50 -12.99 13.92
N VAL A 256 1.28 -12.66 13.49
CA VAL A 256 0.18 -12.23 14.38
C VAL A 256 -0.90 -13.32 14.49
N LEU A 257 -0.57 -14.46 15.10
CA LEU A 257 -1.49 -15.60 15.26
C LEU A 257 -2.64 -15.33 16.24
N GLY A 258 -2.45 -14.40 17.19
CA GLY A 258 -3.46 -14.03 18.19
C GLY A 258 -4.67 -13.28 17.62
N ASN A 259 -4.59 -12.79 16.38
CA ASN A 259 -5.66 -12.02 15.76
C ASN A 259 -6.07 -12.61 14.40
N ARG A 260 -7.04 -13.53 14.45
CA ARG A 260 -7.51 -14.31 13.29
C ARG A 260 -8.07 -13.47 12.14
N ARG A 261 -8.35 -12.18 12.35
CA ARG A 261 -8.83 -11.25 11.31
C ARG A 261 -7.73 -10.71 10.41
N LEU A 262 -6.49 -10.68 10.88
CA LEU A 262 -5.40 -10.00 10.18
C LEU A 262 -4.89 -10.80 8.97
N LEU A 263 -4.80 -12.12 9.11
CA LEU A 263 -4.37 -12.97 8.01
C LEU A 263 -5.32 -12.87 6.78
N PRO A 264 -6.66 -12.92 6.91
CA PRO A 264 -7.57 -12.65 5.80
C PRO A 264 -7.33 -11.32 5.10
N LEU A 265 -7.11 -10.22 5.84
CA LEU A 265 -6.81 -8.91 5.25
C LEU A 265 -5.50 -8.93 4.45
N PHE A 266 -4.47 -9.57 5.01
CA PHE A 266 -3.18 -9.72 4.32
C PHE A 266 -3.29 -10.57 3.05
N LEU A 267 -4.00 -11.70 3.11
CA LEU A 267 -4.24 -12.53 1.93
C LEU A 267 -5.05 -11.79 0.87
N SER A 268 -6.01 -10.94 1.27
CA SER A 268 -6.76 -10.09 0.31
C SER A 268 -5.84 -9.11 -0.43
N LEU A 269 -4.79 -8.57 0.21
CA LEU A 269 -3.79 -7.75 -0.48
C LEU A 269 -3.04 -8.55 -1.56
N ILE A 270 -2.59 -9.77 -1.23
CA ILE A 270 -1.92 -10.66 -2.20
C ILE A 270 -2.84 -10.95 -3.38
N LYS A 271 -4.10 -11.32 -3.08
CA LYS A 271 -5.09 -11.65 -4.11
C LYS A 271 -5.41 -10.46 -5.00
N ALA A 272 -5.53 -9.25 -4.44
CA ALA A 272 -5.75 -8.04 -5.21
C ALA A 272 -4.55 -7.73 -6.14
N ALA A 273 -3.32 -7.89 -5.66
CA ALA A 273 -2.11 -7.68 -6.45
C ALA A 273 -2.03 -8.67 -7.63
N ALA A 274 -2.36 -9.93 -7.38
CA ALA A 274 -2.45 -10.96 -8.41
C ALA A 274 -3.56 -10.66 -9.44
N ARG A 275 -4.72 -10.16 -9.00
CA ARG A 275 -5.81 -9.74 -9.90
C ARG A 275 -5.39 -8.58 -10.80
N MET A 276 -4.72 -7.57 -10.26
CA MET A 276 -4.17 -6.48 -11.07
C MET A 276 -3.20 -7.00 -12.15
N ASN A 277 -2.45 -8.06 -11.82
CA ASN A 277 -1.53 -8.73 -12.73
C ASN A 277 -2.11 -9.92 -13.47
N GLN A 278 -3.43 -10.16 -13.46
CA GLN A 278 -4.03 -11.42 -13.94
C GLN A 278 -3.68 -11.80 -15.39
N LYS A 279 -3.38 -10.83 -16.25
CA LYS A 279 -2.96 -11.06 -17.65
C LYS A 279 -1.54 -11.63 -17.77
N ARG A 280 -0.75 -11.52 -16.71
CA ARG A 280 0.62 -12.06 -16.57
C ARG A 280 0.66 -13.33 -15.71
N ARG A 281 -0.42 -13.64 -15.01
CA ARG A 281 -0.52 -14.82 -14.13
C ARG A 281 -1.00 -16.05 -14.89
N LEU A 282 -0.68 -17.21 -14.32
CA LEU A 282 -1.30 -18.47 -14.74
C LEU A 282 -2.78 -18.44 -14.39
N THR A 283 -3.61 -18.91 -15.33
CA THR A 283 -5.04 -19.07 -15.11
C THR A 283 -5.47 -20.52 -15.32
N ALA A 284 -6.39 -20.99 -14.49
CA ALA A 284 -6.96 -22.34 -14.58
C ALA A 284 -8.50 -22.24 -14.72
N GLY A 285 -9.03 -22.91 -15.74
CA GLY A 285 -10.48 -22.89 -16.02
C GLY A 285 -11.04 -21.50 -16.31
N GLY A 286 -10.21 -20.54 -16.73
CA GLY A 286 -10.61 -19.17 -17.10
C GLY A 286 -11.01 -18.24 -15.95
N ILE A 287 -11.29 -18.79 -14.76
CA ILE A 287 -11.75 -18.03 -13.58
C ILE A 287 -10.77 -18.06 -12.41
N HIS A 288 -9.88 -19.05 -12.35
CA HIS A 288 -8.89 -19.13 -11.28
C HIS A 288 -7.60 -18.46 -11.73
N VAL A 289 -7.08 -17.54 -10.93
CA VAL A 289 -5.80 -16.86 -11.13
C VAL A 289 -4.84 -17.35 -10.05
N LEU A 290 -3.64 -17.78 -10.42
CA LEU A 290 -2.64 -18.21 -9.46
C LEU A 290 -1.76 -17.01 -9.09
N ALA A 291 -1.72 -16.66 -7.80
CA ALA A 291 -0.80 -15.65 -7.29
C ALA A 291 0.65 -16.15 -7.37
N GLU A 292 1.57 -15.22 -7.56
CA GLU A 292 3.02 -15.46 -7.60
C GLU A 292 3.72 -14.74 -6.42
N PRO A 293 4.95 -15.12 -6.03
CA PRO A 293 5.65 -14.50 -4.91
C PRO A 293 5.81 -12.97 -5.01
N GLU A 294 5.81 -12.41 -6.22
CA GLU A 294 5.81 -10.96 -6.45
C GLU A 294 4.57 -10.29 -5.83
N ASP A 295 3.42 -10.95 -5.86
CA ASP A 295 2.17 -10.44 -5.26
C ASP A 295 2.26 -10.39 -3.72
N PHE A 296 3.01 -11.33 -3.12
CA PHE A 296 3.32 -11.31 -1.69
C PHE A 296 4.14 -10.08 -1.31
N ILE A 297 5.16 -9.74 -2.10
CA ILE A 297 6.02 -8.58 -1.83
C ILE A 297 5.21 -7.27 -1.88
N VAL A 298 4.35 -7.14 -2.90
CA VAL A 298 3.44 -5.99 -3.02
C VAL A 298 2.52 -5.89 -1.78
N ALA A 299 1.99 -7.02 -1.31
CA ALA A 299 1.18 -7.04 -0.10
C ALA A 299 1.97 -6.64 1.16
N VAL A 300 3.22 -7.09 1.31
CA VAL A 300 4.08 -6.73 2.46
C VAL A 300 4.33 -5.23 2.51
N ALA A 301 4.55 -4.56 1.38
CA ALA A 301 4.75 -3.11 1.34
C ALA A 301 3.57 -2.34 1.95
N VAL A 302 2.34 -2.71 1.61
CA VAL A 302 1.13 -2.12 2.23
C VAL A 302 0.98 -2.56 3.68
N TRP A 303 1.27 -3.83 3.96
CA TRP A 303 1.12 -4.39 5.30
C TRP A 303 1.99 -3.69 6.32
N ASP A 304 3.22 -3.32 5.97
CA ASP A 304 4.17 -2.66 6.87
C ASP A 304 3.64 -1.35 7.46
N VAL A 305 2.98 -0.54 6.63
CA VAL A 305 2.39 0.72 7.08
C VAL A 305 1.05 0.52 7.76
N ALA A 306 0.29 -0.51 7.36
CA ALA A 306 -1.04 -0.76 7.88
C ALA A 306 -1.06 -1.51 9.21
N ILE A 307 -0.12 -2.44 9.45
CA ILE A 307 -0.22 -3.43 10.52
C ILE A 307 -0.20 -2.80 11.91
N ARG A 308 0.60 -1.74 12.11
CA ARG A 308 0.67 -1.06 13.41
C ARG A 308 -0.67 -0.49 13.81
N LEU A 309 -1.36 0.18 12.88
CA LEU A 309 -2.67 0.79 13.13
C LEU A 309 -3.79 -0.25 13.12
N THR A 310 -3.71 -1.20 12.19
CA THR A 310 -4.73 -2.23 11.99
C THR A 310 -4.73 -3.24 13.12
N ALA A 311 -3.57 -3.76 13.56
CA ALA A 311 -3.49 -4.70 14.69
C ALA A 311 -3.82 -4.00 16.00
N SER A 312 -3.32 -2.78 16.19
CA SER A 312 -3.54 -2.06 17.44
C SER A 312 -4.98 -1.63 17.61
N GLN A 313 -5.66 -1.23 16.53
CA GLN A 313 -6.93 -0.49 16.60
C GLN A 313 -6.86 0.73 17.53
N VAL A 314 -5.64 1.14 17.86
CA VAL A 314 -5.30 2.16 18.82
C VAL A 314 -5.07 3.45 18.03
N SER A 315 -5.58 4.57 18.56
CA SER A 315 -5.38 5.87 17.90
C SER A 315 -3.89 6.23 17.86
N ARG A 316 -3.47 7.05 16.89
CA ARG A 316 -2.10 7.57 16.83
C ARG A 316 -1.67 8.23 18.14
N ALA A 317 -2.53 9.03 18.76
CA ALA A 317 -2.23 9.71 20.03
C ALA A 317 -1.97 8.71 21.18
N ALA A 318 -2.56 7.52 21.11
CA ALA A 318 -2.22 6.43 22.00
C ALA A 318 -0.90 5.73 21.61
N LEU A 319 -0.57 5.60 20.33
CA LEU A 319 0.77 5.12 19.92
C LEU A 319 1.89 6.11 20.30
N GLU A 320 1.65 7.42 20.22
CA GLU A 320 2.59 8.44 20.71
C GLU A 320 2.73 8.39 22.24
N LEU A 321 1.63 8.14 22.96
CA LEU A 321 1.67 7.86 24.39
C LEU A 321 2.53 6.62 24.67
N LEU A 322 2.34 5.53 23.91
CA LEU A 322 3.10 4.29 24.04
C LEU A 322 4.61 4.52 23.90
N GLU A 323 5.05 5.33 22.94
CA GLU A 323 6.48 5.64 22.76
C GLU A 323 7.09 6.33 23.98
N ARG A 324 6.27 7.09 24.74
CA ARG A 324 6.67 7.81 25.94
C ARG A 324 6.44 7.04 27.24
N ILE A 325 5.72 5.91 27.20
CA ILE A 325 5.57 5.02 28.36
C ILE A 325 6.90 4.28 28.58
N PRO A 326 7.40 4.18 29.83
CA PRO A 326 8.67 3.55 30.12
C PRO A 326 8.59 2.01 30.12
N PHE A 327 9.76 1.38 30.02
CA PHE A 327 9.92 -0.07 30.02
C PHE A 327 10.08 -0.64 31.43
N GLY A 328 9.45 -1.78 31.68
CA GLY A 328 9.53 -2.51 32.94
C GLY A 328 8.53 -2.06 33.99
N ARG A 329 8.14 -3.02 34.83
CA ARG A 329 7.12 -2.80 35.87
C ARG A 329 7.55 -1.74 36.89
N ASP A 330 8.84 -1.66 37.16
CA ASP A 330 9.41 -0.76 38.16
C ASP A 330 9.30 0.72 37.78
N THR A 331 9.09 1.01 36.50
CA THR A 331 8.87 2.38 36.00
C THR A 331 7.41 2.61 35.58
N ALA A 332 6.49 1.70 35.92
CA ALA A 332 5.11 1.76 35.48
C ALA A 332 4.43 3.09 35.85
N VAL A 333 3.53 3.54 34.96
CA VAL A 333 2.80 4.79 35.12
C VAL A 333 1.31 4.53 35.32
N ASP A 334 0.65 5.40 36.07
CA ASP A 334 -0.81 5.44 36.11
C ASP A 334 -1.38 6.43 35.07
N LYS A 335 -2.70 6.52 34.99
CA LYS A 335 -3.38 7.44 34.05
C LYS A 335 -3.03 8.92 34.26
N ASN A 336 -2.68 9.33 35.49
CA ASN A 336 -2.38 10.74 35.78
C ASN A 336 -0.96 11.07 35.33
N LYS A 337 0.00 10.19 35.61
CA LYS A 337 1.38 10.36 35.16
C LYS A 337 1.49 10.25 33.64
N ALA A 338 0.75 9.34 33.02
CA ALA A 338 0.64 9.25 31.56
C ALA A 338 0.06 10.54 30.94
N ALA A 339 -0.96 11.12 31.56
CA ALA A 339 -1.54 12.40 31.14
C ALA A 339 -0.53 13.55 31.20
N GLU A 340 0.27 13.61 32.27
CA GLU A 340 1.34 14.60 32.45
C GLU A 340 2.43 14.47 31.36
N ILE A 341 2.85 13.25 31.03
CA ILE A 341 3.90 12.96 30.03
C ILE A 341 3.53 13.47 28.62
N VAL A 342 2.24 13.42 28.27
CA VAL A 342 1.76 13.77 26.91
C VAL A 342 1.06 15.12 26.88
N GLY A 343 0.72 15.70 28.03
CA GLY A 343 -0.03 16.95 28.11
C GLY A 343 -1.49 16.80 27.69
N ILE A 344 -2.15 15.71 28.11
CA ILE A 344 -3.56 15.41 27.80
C ILE A 344 -4.39 15.22 29.08
N SER A 345 -5.72 15.15 28.98
CA SER A 345 -6.57 14.88 30.15
C SER A 345 -6.37 13.46 30.69
N SER A 346 -6.54 13.25 32.00
CA SER A 346 -6.42 11.92 32.64
C SER A 346 -7.46 10.91 32.14
N ILE A 347 -8.63 11.39 31.68
CA ILE A 347 -9.67 10.58 31.05
C ILE A 347 -9.19 10.09 29.68
N THR A 348 -8.64 11.00 28.86
CA THR A 348 -8.07 10.66 27.54
C THR A 348 -6.90 9.69 27.67
N ALA A 349 -5.98 9.96 28.60
CA ALA A 349 -4.85 9.07 28.88
C ALA A 349 -5.30 7.68 29.32
N TYR A 350 -6.32 7.59 30.19
CA TYR A 350 -6.88 6.30 30.58
C TYR A 350 -7.45 5.52 29.38
N GLY A 351 -8.21 6.19 28.49
CA GLY A 351 -8.73 5.57 27.27
C GLY A 351 -7.62 5.01 26.38
N TYR A 352 -6.53 5.77 26.21
CA TYR A 352 -5.36 5.35 25.44
C TYR A 352 -4.60 4.19 26.08
N LEU A 353 -4.30 4.27 27.38
CA LEU A 353 -3.63 3.21 28.13
C LEU A 353 -4.41 1.90 28.10
N LYS A 354 -5.74 1.99 28.26
CA LYS A 354 -6.63 0.83 28.18
C LYS A 354 -6.60 0.22 26.79
N SER A 355 -6.76 1.03 25.74
CA SER A 355 -6.70 0.58 24.35
C SER A 355 -5.35 -0.08 24.00
N LEU A 356 -4.24 0.48 24.48
CA LEU A 356 -2.89 -0.07 24.30
C LEU A 356 -2.69 -1.40 25.04
N SER A 357 -3.21 -1.49 26.27
CA SER A 357 -3.17 -2.72 27.07
C SER A 357 -4.02 -3.83 26.44
N ASP A 358 -5.27 -3.50 26.05
CA ASP A 358 -6.19 -4.42 25.37
C ASP A 358 -5.60 -4.94 24.05
N ALA A 359 -4.83 -4.08 23.35
CA ALA A 359 -4.11 -4.44 22.13
C ALA A 359 -2.74 -5.10 22.37
N GLY A 360 -2.33 -5.31 23.62
CA GLY A 360 -1.12 -6.04 24.00
C GLY A 360 0.19 -5.24 23.89
N PHE A 361 0.13 -3.92 23.77
CA PHE A 361 1.32 -3.04 23.75
C PHE A 361 1.86 -2.72 25.14
N LEU A 362 0.98 -2.75 26.15
CA LEU A 362 1.31 -2.47 27.53
C LEU A 362 0.92 -3.66 28.39
N ASN A 363 1.73 -3.94 29.40
CA ASN A 363 1.28 -4.72 30.53
C ASN A 363 0.43 -3.82 31.42
N GLN A 364 -0.57 -4.41 32.06
CA GLN A 364 -1.42 -3.74 33.02
C GLN A 364 -1.51 -4.56 34.30
N GLU A 365 -1.48 -3.86 35.43
CA GLU A 365 -1.76 -4.43 36.73
C GLU A 365 -2.58 -3.47 37.57
N ARG A 366 -3.42 -4.02 38.44
CA ARG A 366 -4.17 -3.23 39.40
C ARG A 366 -3.35 -3.06 40.68
N LEU A 367 -2.97 -1.82 40.99
CA LEU A 367 -2.25 -1.45 42.20
C LEU A 367 -3.20 -0.63 43.10
N GLY A 368 -3.81 -1.27 44.09
CA GLY A 368 -4.84 -0.65 44.93
C GLY A 368 -6.10 -0.26 44.14
N SER A 369 -6.41 1.04 44.09
CA SER A 369 -7.59 1.59 43.39
C SER A 369 -7.32 2.03 41.95
N SER A 370 -6.07 2.01 41.49
CA SER A 370 -5.68 2.44 40.14
C SER A 370 -5.02 1.31 39.35
N ASN A 371 -5.10 1.40 38.02
CA ASN A 371 -4.32 0.55 37.12
C ASN A 371 -3.01 1.25 36.80
N ILE A 372 -1.92 0.49 36.83
CA ILE A 372 -0.59 0.90 36.37
C ILE A 372 -0.26 0.17 35.07
N TYR A 373 0.52 0.82 34.22
CA TYR A 373 0.84 0.37 32.88
C TYR A 373 2.33 0.54 32.59
N TRP A 374 2.93 -0.43 31.90
CA TRP A 374 4.33 -0.35 31.49
C TRP A 374 4.57 -1.12 30.19
N ARG A 375 5.64 -0.76 29.48
CA ARG A 375 6.08 -1.56 28.33
C ARG A 375 6.81 -2.81 28.83
N PRO A 376 6.55 -4.00 28.26
CA PRO A 376 7.27 -5.20 28.65
C PRO A 376 8.78 -5.08 28.42
N LEU A 377 9.61 -5.64 29.31
CA LEU A 377 11.07 -5.68 29.17
C LEU A 377 11.42 -6.68 28.06
N GLY A 378 12.01 -6.19 26.98
CA GLY A 378 12.11 -6.87 25.69
C GLY A 378 11.09 -6.29 24.72
N ASN A 379 11.51 -5.95 23.50
CA ASN A 379 10.64 -5.41 22.47
C ASN A 379 9.64 -6.48 21.99
N LEU A 380 8.66 -6.84 22.81
CA LEU A 380 7.52 -7.65 22.40
C LEU A 380 6.79 -6.97 21.24
N ILE A 381 6.77 -5.64 21.20
CA ILE A 381 6.18 -4.84 20.11
C ILE A 381 6.94 -5.00 18.77
N THR A 382 8.25 -5.24 18.77
CA THR A 382 8.99 -5.54 17.53
C THR A 382 8.93 -7.03 17.18
N ASN A 383 8.66 -7.90 18.16
CA ASN A 383 8.59 -9.34 17.94
C ASN A 383 7.19 -9.84 17.52
N SER A 384 6.10 -9.16 17.92
CA SER A 384 4.72 -9.51 17.57
C SER A 384 4.20 -8.79 16.33
N LEU A 385 4.80 -7.66 15.93
CA LEU A 385 4.55 -6.97 14.66
C LEU A 385 5.69 -7.22 13.66
N LYS A 386 6.26 -8.43 13.64
CA LYS A 386 7.20 -8.82 12.59
C LYS A 386 6.51 -8.73 11.22
N ARG A 387 7.30 -8.62 10.16
CA ARG A 387 6.77 -8.73 8.79
C ARG A 387 6.36 -10.17 8.51
N PRO A 388 5.28 -10.43 7.74
CA PRO A 388 5.08 -11.75 7.13
C PRO A 388 6.34 -12.16 6.37
N ILE A 389 6.77 -13.41 6.55
CA ILE A 389 7.94 -13.96 5.86
C ILE A 389 7.47 -15.12 4.98
N LEU A 390 7.91 -15.13 3.72
CA LEU A 390 7.68 -16.24 2.80
C LEU A 390 8.92 -17.13 2.76
N ASP A 391 8.77 -18.41 3.11
CA ASP A 391 9.79 -19.42 2.84
C ASP A 391 9.79 -19.79 1.35
N LEU A 392 10.42 -18.93 0.55
CA LEU A 392 10.48 -19.09 -0.90
C LEU A 392 11.25 -20.35 -1.31
N ASN A 393 12.32 -20.70 -0.59
CA ASN A 393 13.12 -21.87 -0.88
C ASN A 393 12.34 -23.16 -0.61
N GLY A 394 11.64 -23.22 0.53
CA GLY A 394 10.72 -24.31 0.84
C GLY A 394 9.65 -24.47 -0.25
N PHE A 395 9.01 -23.38 -0.65
CA PHE A 395 8.00 -23.39 -1.71
C PHE A 395 8.54 -23.92 -3.03
N LEU A 396 9.67 -23.37 -3.52
CA LEU A 396 10.26 -23.75 -4.80
C LEU A 396 10.78 -25.20 -4.81
N SER A 397 11.21 -25.72 -3.65
CA SER A 397 11.72 -27.09 -3.53
C SER A 397 10.64 -28.16 -3.67
N GLN A 398 9.37 -27.81 -3.44
CA GLN A 398 8.23 -28.73 -3.52
C GLN A 398 7.39 -28.56 -4.79
N THR A 399 7.64 -27.52 -5.59
CA THR A 399 6.95 -27.34 -6.87
C THR A 399 7.60 -28.20 -7.96
N ASP A 400 6.80 -29.09 -8.57
CA ASP A 400 7.20 -29.94 -9.69
C ASP A 400 7.93 -29.19 -10.82
N ALA A 401 8.62 -29.97 -11.65
CA ALA A 401 9.30 -29.60 -12.90
C ALA A 401 8.50 -28.68 -13.84
N PHE A 402 7.19 -28.51 -13.65
CA PHE A 402 6.32 -27.55 -14.35
C PHE A 402 6.63 -26.08 -14.03
N TYR A 403 6.86 -25.72 -12.76
CA TYR A 403 7.27 -24.36 -12.40
C TYR A 403 8.70 -24.10 -12.90
N GLU A 404 9.63 -25.05 -12.68
CA GLU A 404 10.97 -25.00 -13.28
C GLU A 404 10.93 -24.86 -14.81
N ALA A 405 10.10 -25.63 -15.51
CA ALA A 405 9.99 -25.59 -16.97
C ALA A 405 9.37 -24.28 -17.46
N ARG A 406 8.44 -23.67 -16.72
CA ARG A 406 7.88 -22.35 -17.04
C ARG A 406 8.92 -21.24 -16.83
N TYR A 407 9.74 -21.31 -15.77
CA TYR A 407 10.87 -20.42 -15.57
C TYR A 407 11.98 -20.64 -16.62
N ARG A 408 12.20 -21.89 -17.11
CA ARG A 408 13.13 -22.20 -18.21
C ARG A 408 12.62 -21.81 -19.61
N LYS A 409 11.32 -21.97 -19.91
CA LYS A 409 10.71 -21.64 -21.22
C LYS A 409 10.60 -20.13 -21.47
N MET A 410 10.59 -19.31 -20.42
CA MET A 410 10.65 -17.84 -20.54
C MET A 410 12.04 -17.33 -20.97
N GLY A 411 12.99 -18.21 -21.29
CA GLY A 411 14.28 -17.82 -21.88
C GLY A 411 15.08 -16.86 -21.02
N SER A 412 14.90 -16.93 -19.69
CA SER A 412 15.28 -15.85 -18.79
C SER A 412 16.02 -16.42 -17.58
N VAL A 413 17.34 -16.21 -17.60
CA VAL A 413 18.19 -16.06 -16.40
C VAL A 413 17.90 -14.69 -15.72
N ALA A 414 16.88 -13.97 -16.19
CA ALA A 414 16.53 -12.62 -15.78
C ALA A 414 15.37 -12.47 -14.74
N PRO A 415 14.57 -13.45 -14.28
CA PRO A 415 13.50 -13.15 -13.31
C PRO A 415 14.04 -12.85 -11.93
N LEU A 416 15.12 -13.50 -11.49
CA LEU A 416 15.67 -13.25 -10.16
C LEU A 416 16.49 -11.97 -10.15
N GLU A 417 17.28 -11.69 -11.19
CA GLU A 417 18.04 -10.43 -11.31
C GLU A 417 17.18 -9.25 -11.77
N GLU A 418 16.09 -9.45 -12.55
CA GLU A 418 15.09 -8.40 -12.80
C GLU A 418 14.13 -8.26 -11.62
N ALA A 419 13.75 -9.30 -10.88
CA ALA A 419 13.02 -9.12 -9.62
C ALA A 419 13.92 -8.40 -8.61
N LYS A 420 15.21 -8.75 -8.50
CA LYS A 420 16.19 -7.99 -7.70
C LYS A 420 16.42 -6.57 -8.23
N SER A 421 16.46 -6.35 -9.56
CA SER A 421 16.60 -5.03 -10.19
C SER A 421 15.32 -4.20 -10.07
N TYR A 422 14.15 -4.84 -10.10
CA TYR A 422 12.83 -4.26 -9.92
C TYR A 422 12.61 -3.94 -8.44
N LEU A 423 13.07 -4.78 -7.52
CA LEU A 423 13.18 -4.49 -6.08
C LEU A 423 14.17 -3.35 -5.80
N ALA A 424 15.29 -3.27 -6.53
CA ALA A 424 16.26 -2.18 -6.46
C ALA A 424 15.77 -0.87 -7.11
N LYS A 425 14.86 -0.95 -8.09
CA LYS A 425 14.21 0.21 -8.75
C LYS A 425 12.99 0.72 -7.96
N CYS A 426 12.29 -0.17 -7.25
CA CYS A 426 11.14 0.17 -6.42
C CYS A 426 11.53 0.72 -5.04
N TYR A 427 12.79 0.56 -4.60
CA TYR A 427 13.32 1.12 -3.35
C TYR A 427 14.53 2.03 -3.61
N LEU A 428 14.30 3.26 -4.03
CA LEU A 428 15.22 4.38 -3.79
C LEU A 428 14.42 5.68 -3.62
N PRO A 429 14.50 6.29 -2.42
CA PRO A 429 15.00 7.64 -2.34
C PRO A 429 16.41 7.61 -1.74
N GLN A 430 17.29 8.39 -2.35
CA GLN A 430 18.63 8.66 -1.86
C GLN A 430 18.60 9.16 -0.41
N ASN A 431 19.55 8.66 0.38
CA ASN A 431 20.05 9.14 1.68
C ASN A 431 19.70 8.29 2.92
N SER A 432 20.41 7.17 3.10
CA SER A 432 21.35 6.98 4.24
C SER A 432 21.89 5.54 4.25
N LEU A 433 23.22 5.46 4.02
CA LEU A 433 24.20 4.43 4.37
C LEU A 433 23.70 3.08 4.93
N MET A 434 23.34 2.17 4.03
CA MET A 434 23.76 0.77 4.04
C MET A 434 23.57 0.20 2.64
N SER A 435 24.60 -0.42 2.06
CA SER A 435 24.46 -1.08 0.76
C SER A 435 23.58 -2.33 0.90
N PHE A 436 22.74 -2.61 -0.09
CA PHE A 436 21.89 -3.81 -0.14
C PHE A 436 22.69 -5.12 0.03
N THR A 437 23.96 -5.09 -0.39
CA THR A 437 24.97 -6.14 -0.15
C THR A 437 25.33 -6.33 1.31
N GLU A 438 25.50 -5.26 2.10
CA GLU A 438 25.76 -5.36 3.55
C GLU A 438 24.54 -5.90 4.32
N TRP A 439 23.32 -5.61 3.85
CA TRP A 439 22.09 -6.15 4.45
C TRP A 439 21.92 -7.66 4.17
N LEU A 440 22.27 -8.12 2.96
CA LEU A 440 22.29 -9.54 2.60
C LEU A 440 23.34 -10.35 3.38
N GLU A 441 24.52 -9.78 3.62
CA GLU A 441 25.58 -10.43 4.41
C GLU A 441 25.23 -10.53 5.92
N LEU A 442 24.43 -9.60 6.45
CA LEU A 442 23.94 -9.62 7.82
C LEU A 442 22.76 -10.58 8.03
N ALA A 443 21.91 -10.78 7.01
CA ALA A 443 20.75 -11.66 7.10
C ALA A 443 21.07 -13.16 6.96
N ILE A 444 22.27 -13.51 6.45
CA ILE A 444 22.65 -14.89 6.10
C ILE A 444 23.56 -15.57 7.14
N LYS A 445 24.09 -14.87 8.15
CA LYS A 445 24.97 -15.52 9.14
C LYS A 445 24.19 -16.27 10.23
N PRO A 446 24.37 -17.59 10.41
CA PRO A 446 24.05 -18.26 11.65
C PRO A 446 25.09 -17.88 12.71
N GLU A 447 24.66 -17.53 13.92
CA GLU A 447 25.57 -17.44 15.07
C GLU A 447 26.28 -18.77 15.29
N LYS A 448 27.62 -18.77 15.27
CA LYS A 448 28.44 -19.53 16.21
C LYS A 448 29.86 -18.97 16.30
N GLN A 449 30.41 -19.21 17.48
CA GLN A 449 31.52 -18.56 18.17
C GLN A 449 32.93 -18.78 17.59
N GLU A 450 33.77 -17.79 17.93
CA GLU A 450 35.19 -17.86 18.34
C GLU A 450 36.33 -18.15 17.35
N ASN A 451 37.33 -17.25 17.48
CA ASN A 451 38.76 -17.37 17.19
C ASN A 451 39.16 -17.47 15.72
N SER A 452 40.21 -16.85 15.21
CA SER A 452 41.27 -15.96 15.70
C SER A 452 42.07 -15.57 14.44
N SER A 453 42.79 -14.44 14.50
CA SER A 453 44.01 -14.07 13.74
C SER A 453 44.56 -14.99 12.62
N LEU A 454 45.18 -14.35 11.61
CA LEU A 454 46.04 -14.90 10.53
C LEU A 454 45.27 -15.32 9.27
N SER A 455 45.73 -15.11 8.04
CA SER A 455 46.94 -14.52 7.46
C SER A 455 46.73 -14.56 5.94
N ARG A 456 47.12 -13.52 5.19
CA ARG A 456 48.28 -13.60 4.27
C ARG A 456 48.62 -15.03 3.81
N ALA A 457 48.31 -15.29 2.54
CA ALA A 457 48.75 -16.36 1.61
C ALA A 457 47.48 -16.90 0.95
N THR A 458 47.22 -16.77 -0.34
CA THR A 458 48.07 -17.05 -1.51
C THR A 458 47.36 -16.40 -2.71
N ASN A 459 47.92 -15.39 -3.38
CA ASN A 459 48.80 -15.54 -4.55
C ASN A 459 48.33 -16.55 -5.61
N GLU A 460 48.33 -16.04 -6.85
CA GLU A 460 48.53 -16.74 -8.13
C GLU A 460 47.37 -17.55 -8.73
N VAL A 461 46.67 -16.94 -9.69
CA VAL A 461 46.55 -17.52 -11.05
C VAL A 461 46.63 -16.40 -12.11
N VAL A 462 47.84 -16.26 -12.67
CA VAL A 462 48.18 -16.17 -14.10
C VAL A 462 47.79 -14.93 -14.94
N ARG A 463 48.88 -14.23 -15.31
CA ARG A 463 49.10 -13.26 -16.39
C ARG A 463 48.75 -13.79 -17.80
N ALA A 464 48.32 -12.89 -18.70
CA ALA A 464 48.76 -12.83 -20.11
C ALA A 464 48.37 -11.46 -20.76
N ILE A 465 49.31 -10.50 -20.96
CA ILE A 465 50.02 -10.11 -22.23
C ILE A 465 49.67 -8.62 -22.59
N PRO A 466 50.55 -7.73 -23.15
CA PRO A 466 51.40 -6.75 -22.42
C PRO A 466 51.23 -5.27 -22.93
N PRO A 467 52.02 -4.27 -22.45
CA PRO A 467 51.84 -2.85 -22.78
C PRO A 467 52.86 -2.28 -23.81
N THR A 468 52.54 -1.08 -24.31
CA THR A 468 53.37 -0.02 -24.97
C THR A 468 53.46 0.04 -26.51
N THR A 469 53.01 1.16 -27.11
CA THR A 469 53.87 2.22 -27.69
C THR A 469 53.07 3.39 -28.29
N LEU A 470 53.71 4.58 -28.33
CA LEU A 470 53.38 5.88 -28.97
C LEU A 470 52.51 6.83 -28.11
N THR A 471 53.04 7.81 -27.35
CA THR A 471 53.79 9.07 -27.64
C THR A 471 53.04 10.17 -28.42
N ASN A 472 52.71 11.23 -27.66
CA ASN A 472 52.42 12.64 -27.94
C ASN A 472 50.98 13.15 -28.27
N PRO A 473 50.49 14.18 -27.54
CA PRO A 473 49.22 14.90 -27.77
C PRO A 473 49.43 16.12 -28.70
N PRO A 474 48.36 16.73 -29.26
CA PRO A 474 48.16 18.15 -28.94
C PRO A 474 46.69 18.70 -28.95
N ASP A 475 46.55 19.76 -28.16
CA ASP A 475 45.74 20.98 -28.32
C ASP A 475 44.20 20.97 -28.29
N LEU A 476 43.67 21.18 -27.09
CA LEU A 476 42.37 21.78 -26.80
C LEU A 476 42.50 23.31 -26.74
N LYS A 477 42.68 23.94 -27.91
CA LYS A 477 42.46 25.39 -28.09
C LYS A 477 41.91 25.66 -29.49
N THR A 478 40.59 25.66 -29.62
CA THR A 478 39.85 26.67 -30.41
C THR A 478 38.34 26.45 -30.25
N CYS A 479 37.63 27.56 -30.09
CA CYS A 479 36.17 27.68 -30.05
C CYS A 479 35.49 27.26 -28.74
N ILE A 480 35.51 28.17 -27.74
CA ILE A 480 34.33 28.95 -27.34
C ILE A 480 34.83 30.16 -26.53
N ARG A 481 34.74 31.35 -27.12
CA ARG A 481 34.67 32.63 -26.39
C ARG A 481 33.62 33.52 -27.06
N LYS A 482 32.70 33.98 -26.22
CA LYS A 482 31.96 35.25 -26.21
C LYS A 482 31.09 35.17 -24.94
N ASP A 483 31.73 35.18 -23.78
CA ASP A 483 31.91 36.37 -22.93
C ASP A 483 30.57 36.99 -22.55
N CYS A 484 30.14 36.82 -21.30
CA CYS A 484 30.03 37.93 -20.33
C CYS A 484 29.32 37.52 -19.00
N PHE A 485 29.90 38.03 -17.90
CA PHE A 485 29.39 38.18 -16.52
C PHE A 485 29.51 37.02 -15.49
N LYS A 486 30.50 37.19 -14.60
CA LYS A 486 30.40 36.82 -13.17
C LYS A 486 29.74 37.98 -12.41
N PRO A 487 29.12 37.69 -11.24
CA PRO A 487 29.65 38.30 -10.03
C PRO A 487 29.90 37.29 -8.91
N SER A 488 30.92 37.62 -8.15
CA SER A 488 31.46 37.05 -6.93
C SER A 488 30.57 37.34 -5.71
N VAL A 489 30.36 36.35 -4.86
CA VAL A 489 29.84 36.53 -3.49
C VAL A 489 31.04 36.76 -2.55
N VAL A 490 31.00 37.86 -1.80
CA VAL A 490 31.91 38.20 -0.71
C VAL A 490 31.19 37.93 0.61
N VAL A 491 31.85 37.25 1.54
CA VAL A 491 31.32 36.99 2.90
C VAL A 491 31.66 38.16 3.81
N GLY A 492 30.66 38.80 4.40
CA GLY A 492 30.83 39.82 5.44
C GLY A 492 31.12 39.20 6.82
N PRO A 493 31.78 39.95 7.74
CA PRO A 493 32.16 39.46 9.07
C PRO A 493 30.96 39.15 10.01
N ASP A 494 29.75 39.49 9.58
CA ASP A 494 28.46 39.24 10.21
C ASP A 494 27.73 37.99 9.67
N GLY A 495 28.34 37.25 8.74
CA GLY A 495 27.98 35.85 8.46
C GLY A 495 26.77 35.60 7.55
N TYR A 496 26.29 36.59 6.80
CA TYR A 496 25.24 36.41 5.79
C TYR A 496 25.76 36.62 4.36
N CYS A 497 25.21 35.87 3.39
CA CYS A 497 25.43 36.06 1.95
C CYS A 497 24.24 36.80 1.32
N TYR A 498 24.50 37.77 0.44
CA TYR A 498 23.52 38.42 -0.46
C TYR A 498 23.74 38.01 -1.91
#